data_AF-A0A7C5IV70-F1
#
_entry.id   AF-A0A7C5IV70-F1
#
_cell.length_a   1.000
_cell.length_b   1.000
_cell.length_c   1.000
_cell.angle_alpha   90.00
_cell.angle_beta   90.00
_cell.angle_gamma   90.00
#
_symmetry.space_group_name_H-M   'P 1'
#
loop_
_entity.id
_entity.type
_entity.pdbx_description
1 polymer ?
#
loop_
_entity_poly.entity_id
_entity_poly.type
_entity_poly.pdbx_seq_one_letter_code
_entity_poly.pdbx_strand_id
1 'polypeptide(L)'
;MSLLKKEYIEHKAAFLYVPGILILLLLLAFSTAVWRNGANLHLMNGASEMGLPLGGIDIFNVLYAMSILGWTAYLTLMLFFFFASSFSSDRKNNALLFWKSLPVSDLNIMGAKTLAGLTVFPIVILIWSFVGAVVGFVAISLASLVSPVIGQLNSGINIWTTLNLEVSAVIFMVVTLLWYTPLFAFVGFLGTLVRSWAVPSFILILVMLSGLEAIVVFGDDGPISRLLDQRFNAPFKSLESVMPGVGNGMPESIHSIVSVGNFVPAYLAQLDWLGMVLGWLVAGLFIYLASEYRRRRLAA
;
A
#
# COMPACT_ATOMS: atom_id res chain seq x y z
N MET A 1 22.31 14.19 -0.04
CA MET A 1 22.26 13.25 -1.19
C MET A 1 22.79 11.84 -0.88
N SER A 2 23.80 11.65 0.00
CA SER A 2 24.42 10.33 0.24
C SER A 2 23.55 9.33 1.01
N LEU A 3 22.72 9.78 1.97
CA LEU A 3 21.89 8.89 2.80
C LEU A 3 20.76 8.23 1.99
N LEU A 4 19.99 9.01 1.22
CA LEU A 4 18.88 8.49 0.41
C LEU A 4 19.35 7.44 -0.62
N LYS A 5 20.48 7.70 -1.27
CA LYS A 5 21.08 6.76 -2.22
C LYS A 5 21.48 5.45 -1.54
N LYS A 6 22.02 5.52 -0.32
CA LYS A 6 22.37 4.34 0.47
C LYS A 6 21.13 3.52 0.84
N GLU A 7 20.09 4.14 1.39
CA GLU A 7 18.85 3.46 1.77
C GLU A 7 18.20 2.74 0.58
N TYR A 8 18.18 3.40 -0.59
CA TYR A 8 17.68 2.77 -1.81
C TYR A 8 18.53 1.56 -2.23
N ILE A 9 19.86 1.65 -2.18
CA ILE A 9 20.74 0.53 -2.56
C ILE A 9 20.58 -0.67 -1.61
N GLU A 10 20.44 -0.42 -0.31
CA GLU A 10 20.25 -1.49 0.70
C GLU A 10 18.91 -2.21 0.51
N HIS A 11 17.86 -1.49 0.10
CA HIS A 11 16.52 -2.03 -0.04
C HIS A 11 16.08 -2.24 -1.49
N LYS A 12 16.99 -2.11 -2.47
CA LYS A 12 16.69 -2.24 -3.91
C LYS A 12 16.03 -3.57 -4.26
N ALA A 13 16.37 -4.65 -3.55
CA ALA A 13 15.80 -5.95 -3.86
C ALA A 13 14.29 -5.98 -3.60
N ALA A 14 13.87 -5.45 -2.45
CA ALA A 14 12.46 -5.34 -2.11
C ALA A 14 11.75 -4.37 -3.06
N PHE A 15 12.24 -3.15 -3.25
CA PHE A 15 11.44 -2.14 -3.95
C PHE A 15 11.61 -2.10 -5.48
N LEU A 16 12.69 -2.67 -6.03
CA LEU A 16 12.93 -2.70 -7.49
C LEU A 16 12.73 -4.08 -8.08
N TYR A 17 13.39 -5.12 -7.54
CA TYR A 17 13.37 -6.44 -8.18
C TYR A 17 12.08 -7.21 -7.91
N VAL A 18 11.57 -7.21 -6.67
CA VAL A 18 10.36 -7.96 -6.33
C VAL A 18 9.13 -7.49 -7.12
N PRO A 19 8.81 -6.19 -7.24
CA PRO A 19 7.71 -5.72 -8.08
C PRO A 19 7.82 -6.18 -9.54
N GLY A 20 9.01 -6.10 -10.13
CA GLY A 20 9.24 -6.56 -11.49
C GLY A 20 9.02 -8.07 -11.65
N ILE A 21 9.49 -8.87 -10.68
CA ILE A 21 9.24 -10.32 -10.65
C ILE A 21 7.75 -10.62 -10.49
N LEU A 22 7.04 -9.88 -9.62
CA LEU A 22 5.60 -10.05 -9.43
C LEU A 22 4.83 -9.77 -10.71
N ILE A 23 5.13 -8.68 -11.42
CA ILE A 23 4.51 -8.37 -12.71
C ILE A 23 4.80 -9.49 -13.72
N LEU A 24 6.04 -9.96 -13.81
CA LEU A 24 6.41 -11.05 -14.70
C LEU A 24 5.63 -12.33 -14.39
N LEU A 25 5.54 -12.72 -13.12
CA LEU A 25 4.81 -13.91 -12.69
C LEU A 25 3.31 -13.78 -12.96
N LEU A 26 2.72 -12.62 -12.69
CA LEU A 26 1.30 -12.35 -12.97
C LEU A 26 1.01 -12.41 -14.47
N LEU A 27 1.90 -11.89 -15.32
CA LEU A 27 1.76 -12.01 -16.77
C LEU A 27 1.87 -13.44 -17.26
N LEU A 28 2.81 -14.23 -16.72
CA LEU A 28 2.93 -15.64 -17.07
C LEU A 28 1.70 -16.42 -16.62
N ALA A 29 1.20 -16.16 -15.41
CA ALA A 29 -0.02 -16.76 -14.90
C ALA A 29 -1.23 -16.38 -15.77
N PHE A 30 -1.38 -15.11 -16.12
CA PHE A 30 -2.45 -14.63 -16.98
C PHE A 30 -2.37 -15.24 -18.38
N SER A 31 -1.18 -15.23 -19.00
CA SER A 31 -0.96 -15.78 -20.34
C SER A 31 -1.23 -17.29 -20.40
N THR A 32 -0.79 -18.04 -19.38
CA THR A 32 -1.08 -19.47 -19.28
C THR A 32 -2.56 -19.75 -19.01
N ALA A 33 -3.23 -18.89 -18.23
CA ALA A 33 -4.67 -18.98 -18.02
C ALA A 33 -5.45 -18.73 -19.32
N VAL A 34 -5.11 -17.69 -20.08
CA VAL A 34 -5.73 -17.40 -21.39
C VAL A 34 -5.45 -18.52 -22.38
N TRP A 35 -4.22 -19.04 -22.45
CA TRP A 35 -3.86 -20.11 -23.36
C TRP A 35 -4.56 -21.45 -23.04
N ARG A 36 -4.66 -21.81 -21.76
CA ARG A 36 -5.33 -23.06 -21.32
C ARG A 36 -6.86 -22.95 -21.35
N ASN A 37 -7.40 -21.83 -20.88
CA ASN A 37 -8.84 -21.65 -20.66
C ASN A 37 -9.55 -20.88 -21.79
N GLY A 38 -8.84 -20.45 -22.84
CA GLY A 38 -9.44 -19.78 -24.02
C GLY A 38 -10.57 -20.60 -24.67
N ALA A 39 -10.55 -21.93 -24.51
CA ALA A 39 -11.62 -22.83 -24.93
C ALA A 39 -12.81 -22.94 -23.94
N ASN A 40 -12.62 -22.68 -22.64
CA ASN A 40 -13.69 -22.77 -21.62
C ASN A 40 -14.39 -21.44 -21.35
N LEU A 41 -13.80 -20.30 -21.70
CA LEU A 41 -14.50 -19.01 -21.74
C LEU A 41 -15.60 -18.98 -22.83
N HIS A 42 -15.58 -19.92 -23.80
CA HIS A 42 -16.69 -20.15 -24.73
C HIS A 42 -17.99 -20.59 -24.03
N LEU A 43 -17.93 -21.15 -22.81
CA LEU A 43 -19.15 -21.49 -22.06
C LEU A 43 -19.86 -20.24 -21.51
N MET A 44 -19.15 -19.11 -21.39
CA MET A 44 -19.76 -17.78 -21.17
C MET A 44 -20.23 -17.13 -22.48
N ASN A 45 -19.87 -17.64 -23.67
CA ASN A 45 -20.42 -17.12 -24.93
C ASN A 45 -21.93 -17.30 -24.99
N GLY A 46 -22.49 -18.35 -24.38
CA GLY A 46 -23.94 -18.52 -24.26
C GLY A 46 -24.64 -17.36 -23.53
N ALA A 47 -23.96 -16.69 -22.59
CA ALA A 47 -24.50 -15.52 -21.90
C ALA A 47 -24.37 -14.23 -22.75
N SER A 48 -23.34 -14.11 -23.60
CA SER A 48 -23.23 -13.01 -24.57
C SER A 48 -24.16 -13.16 -25.77
N GLU A 49 -24.46 -14.39 -26.19
CA GLU A 49 -25.45 -14.71 -27.23
C GLU A 49 -26.89 -14.49 -26.75
N MET A 50 -27.13 -14.48 -25.44
CA MET A 50 -28.41 -14.14 -24.80
C MET A 50 -28.71 -12.63 -24.74
N GLY A 51 -27.86 -11.77 -25.33
CA GLY A 51 -28.13 -10.32 -25.42
C GLY A 51 -28.08 -9.59 -24.07
N LEU A 52 -27.44 -10.17 -23.06
CA LEU A 52 -27.20 -9.48 -21.79
C LEU A 52 -26.22 -8.33 -22.03
N PRO A 53 -26.57 -7.08 -21.67
CA PRO A 53 -25.68 -5.94 -21.82
C PRO A 53 -24.49 -6.08 -20.86
N LEU A 54 -23.41 -6.70 -21.34
CA LEU A 54 -22.09 -6.65 -20.71
C LEU A 54 -21.39 -5.29 -20.96
N GLY A 55 -22.00 -4.41 -21.76
CA GLY A 55 -21.52 -3.08 -22.10
C GLY A 55 -21.62 -2.13 -20.90
N GLY A 56 -20.54 -2.04 -20.12
CA GLY A 56 -20.41 -1.11 -18.99
C GLY A 56 -19.23 -1.44 -18.07
N ILE A 57 -18.80 -2.71 -18.04
CA ILE A 57 -17.66 -3.16 -17.24
C ILE A 57 -16.42 -3.19 -18.10
N ASP A 58 -15.52 -2.23 -17.89
CA ASP A 58 -14.18 -2.26 -18.47
C ASP A 58 -13.25 -3.14 -17.62
N ILE A 59 -12.98 -4.36 -18.10
CA ILE A 59 -12.17 -5.33 -17.36
C ILE A 59 -10.75 -4.85 -17.07
N PHE A 60 -10.14 -4.06 -17.95
CA PHE A 60 -8.79 -3.54 -17.73
C PHE A 60 -8.80 -2.56 -16.57
N ASN A 61 -9.73 -1.61 -16.58
CA ASN A 61 -9.81 -0.58 -15.55
C ASN A 61 -10.24 -1.15 -14.18
N VAL A 62 -11.08 -2.22 -14.14
CA VAL A 62 -11.35 -3.01 -12.92
C VAL A 62 -10.06 -3.58 -12.36
N LEU A 63 -9.36 -4.37 -13.18
CA LEU A 63 -8.19 -5.12 -12.76
C LEU A 63 -7.07 -4.18 -12.36
N TYR A 64 -6.97 -3.03 -13.05
CA TYR A 64 -6.02 -1.99 -12.69
C TYR A 64 -6.34 -1.38 -11.32
N ALA A 65 -7.58 -0.96 -11.08
CA ALA A 65 -8.00 -0.42 -9.79
C ALA A 65 -7.78 -1.43 -8.64
N MET A 66 -8.08 -2.71 -8.87
CA MET A 66 -7.81 -3.79 -7.90
C MET A 66 -6.31 -3.97 -7.66
N SER A 67 -5.48 -3.82 -8.70
CA SER A 67 -4.02 -3.92 -8.56
C SER A 67 -3.45 -2.80 -7.68
N ILE A 68 -4.05 -1.60 -7.67
CA ILE A 68 -3.64 -0.50 -6.78
C ILE A 68 -3.75 -0.91 -5.31
N LEU A 69 -4.79 -1.66 -4.94
CA LEU A 69 -4.95 -2.17 -3.58
C LEU A 69 -3.84 -3.16 -3.24
N GLY A 70 -3.52 -4.05 -4.17
CA GLY A 70 -2.39 -4.98 -4.06
C GLY A 70 -1.06 -4.26 -3.87
N TRP A 71 -0.78 -3.24 -4.70
CA TRP A 71 0.43 -2.41 -4.59
C TRP A 71 0.50 -1.62 -3.29
N THR A 72 -0.63 -1.08 -2.82
CA THR A 72 -0.70 -0.33 -1.55
C THR A 72 -0.46 -1.25 -0.36
N ALA A 73 -1.05 -2.45 -0.35
CA ALA A 73 -0.82 -3.46 0.68
C ALA A 73 0.64 -3.94 0.68
N TYR A 74 1.18 -4.23 -0.51
CA TYR A 74 2.59 -4.60 -0.68
C TYR A 74 3.54 -3.51 -0.16
N LEU A 75 3.33 -2.26 -0.56
CA LEU A 75 4.14 -1.13 -0.12
C LEU A 75 4.05 -0.92 1.40
N THR A 76 2.85 -0.99 1.98
CA THR A 76 2.64 -0.88 3.43
C THR A 76 3.41 -1.96 4.18
N LEU A 77 3.35 -3.21 3.71
CA LEU A 77 4.11 -4.31 4.30
C LEU A 77 5.62 -4.10 4.18
N MET A 78 6.11 -3.72 3.00
CA MET A 78 7.55 -3.50 2.79
C MET A 78 8.08 -2.32 3.60
N LEU A 79 7.30 -1.24 3.71
CA LEU A 79 7.63 -0.11 4.58
C LEU A 79 7.69 -0.53 6.04
N PHE A 80 6.76 -1.35 6.51
CA PHE A 80 6.77 -1.87 7.87
C PHE A 80 8.10 -2.56 8.21
N PHE A 81 8.60 -3.45 7.33
CA PHE A 81 9.91 -4.07 7.50
C PHE A 81 11.07 -3.09 7.34
N PHE A 82 10.97 -2.15 6.39
CA PHE A 82 11.98 -1.11 6.18
C PHE A 82 12.19 -0.25 7.44
N PHE A 83 11.12 0.21 8.10
CA PHE A 83 11.23 1.01 9.31
C PHE A 83 11.88 0.22 10.46
N ALA A 84 11.52 -1.05 10.63
CA ALA A 84 12.15 -1.93 11.62
C ALA A 84 13.65 -2.15 11.37
N SER A 85 14.05 -2.36 10.11
CA SER A 85 15.44 -2.62 9.74
C SER A 85 16.30 -1.35 9.72
N SER A 86 15.78 -0.25 9.18
CA SER A 86 16.54 0.99 8.99
C SER A 86 16.87 1.67 10.32
N PHE A 87 15.99 1.58 11.32
CA PHE A 87 16.23 2.16 12.65
C PHE A 87 17.19 1.30 13.48
N SER A 88 17.29 -0.01 13.19
CA SER A 88 18.18 -0.95 13.89
C SER A 88 19.58 -1.07 13.26
N SER A 89 19.74 -0.73 11.98
CA SER A 89 20.98 -0.93 11.21
C SER A 89 22.16 -0.05 11.67
N ASP A 90 21.91 1.13 12.21
CA ASP A 90 22.97 2.08 12.63
C ASP A 90 23.85 1.52 13.76
N ARG A 91 23.31 0.60 14.59
CA ARG A 91 24.07 -0.12 15.62
C ARG A 91 24.92 -1.26 15.04
N LYS A 92 24.48 -1.89 13.96
CA LYS A 92 25.14 -3.08 13.39
C LYS A 92 26.47 -2.73 12.70
N ASN A 93 26.55 -1.53 12.13
CA ASN A 93 27.61 -1.17 11.18
C ASN A 93 28.62 -0.14 11.73
N ASN A 94 28.66 0.11 13.05
CA ASN A 94 29.46 1.18 13.69
C ASN A 94 29.29 2.60 13.07
N ALA A 95 28.30 2.77 12.18
CA ALA A 95 28.02 4.03 11.50
C ALA A 95 27.65 5.13 12.49
N LEU A 96 27.15 4.76 13.67
CA LEU A 96 26.87 5.67 14.77
C LEU A 96 28.09 6.53 15.17
N LEU A 97 29.30 5.96 15.17
CA LEU A 97 30.53 6.69 15.51
C LEU A 97 30.89 7.74 14.43
N PHE A 98 30.65 7.42 13.16
CA PHE A 98 30.82 8.35 12.05
C PHE A 98 29.80 9.49 12.08
N TRP A 99 28.53 9.18 12.35
CA TRP A 99 27.50 10.23 12.44
C TRP A 99 27.72 11.16 13.64
N LYS A 100 28.33 10.65 14.71
CA LYS A 100 28.66 11.44 15.90
C LYS A 100 29.81 12.43 15.66
N SER A 101 30.71 12.17 14.71
CA SER A 101 31.75 13.14 14.32
C SER A 101 31.25 14.21 13.36
N LEU A 102 30.02 14.06 12.83
CA LEU A 102 29.38 15.06 11.99
C LEU A 102 28.44 15.97 12.83
N PRO A 103 28.28 17.25 12.46
CA PRO A 103 27.38 18.19 13.15
C PRO A 103 25.91 17.95 12.77
N VAL A 104 25.42 16.70 12.90
CA VAL A 104 24.06 16.31 12.52
C VAL A 104 23.35 15.69 13.72
N SER A 105 22.17 16.20 14.05
CA SER A 105 21.33 15.67 15.14
C SER A 105 20.80 14.27 14.83
N ASP A 106 20.73 13.39 15.83
CA ASP A 106 20.12 12.06 15.73
C ASP A 106 18.66 12.13 15.26
N LEU A 107 17.94 13.19 15.62
CA LEU A 107 16.56 13.43 15.19
C LEU A 107 16.50 13.67 13.67
N ASN A 108 17.48 14.39 13.12
CA ASN A 108 17.54 14.66 11.68
C ASN A 108 17.82 13.36 10.90
N ILE A 109 18.57 12.42 11.46
CA ILE A 109 18.84 11.13 10.82
C ILE A 109 17.57 10.28 10.77
N MET A 110 16.86 10.16 11.89
CA MET A 110 15.61 9.38 11.97
C MET A 110 14.48 10.02 11.15
N GLY A 111 14.39 11.34 11.18
CA GLY A 111 13.49 12.12 10.33
C GLY A 111 13.80 11.93 8.84
N ALA A 112 15.07 11.98 8.43
CA ALA A 112 15.47 11.76 7.05
C ALA A 112 15.15 10.33 6.57
N LYS A 113 15.34 9.31 7.41
CA LYS A 113 14.94 7.91 7.11
C LYS A 113 13.43 7.77 6.94
N THR A 114 12.67 8.43 7.81
CA THR A 114 11.20 8.45 7.74
C THR A 114 10.71 9.12 6.47
N LEU A 115 11.26 10.31 6.14
CA LEU A 115 10.96 11.00 4.90
C LEU A 115 11.36 10.19 3.67
N ALA A 116 12.52 9.52 3.70
CA ALA A 116 12.95 8.62 2.62
C ALA A 116 11.94 7.48 2.41
N GLY A 117 11.52 6.85 3.51
CA GLY A 117 10.53 5.78 3.50
C GLY A 117 9.20 6.22 2.90
N LEU A 118 8.72 7.41 3.25
CA LEU A 118 7.44 7.94 2.81
C LEU A 118 7.47 8.61 1.43
N THR A 119 8.63 8.75 0.78
CA THR A 119 8.75 9.42 -0.52
C THR A 119 9.40 8.55 -1.58
N VAL A 120 10.60 8.03 -1.32
CA VAL A 120 11.40 7.31 -2.33
C VAL A 120 10.73 6.00 -2.73
N PHE A 121 10.34 5.17 -1.75
CA PHE A 121 9.74 3.87 -2.05
C PHE A 121 8.34 3.95 -2.65
N PRO A 122 7.44 4.83 -2.18
CA PRO A 122 6.14 5.02 -2.82
C PRO A 122 6.27 5.45 -4.28
N ILE A 123 7.20 6.37 -4.60
CA ILE A 123 7.46 6.77 -6.00
C ILE A 123 7.90 5.57 -6.85
N VAL A 124 8.79 4.73 -6.33
CA VAL A 124 9.25 3.53 -7.06
C VAL A 124 8.09 2.54 -7.29
N ILE A 125 7.23 2.32 -6.29
CA ILE A 125 6.07 1.44 -6.44
C ILE A 125 5.01 2.02 -7.37
N LEU A 126 4.79 3.33 -7.37
CA LEU A 126 3.89 4.00 -8.33
C LEU A 126 4.40 3.84 -9.76
N ILE A 127 5.72 3.95 -9.99
CA ILE A 127 6.31 3.66 -11.30
C ILE A 127 6.04 2.20 -11.71
N TRP A 128 6.19 1.25 -10.79
CA TRP A 128 5.87 -0.16 -11.06
C TRP A 128 4.38 -0.42 -11.28
N SER A 129 3.51 0.28 -10.55
CA SER A 129 2.07 0.25 -10.75
C SER A 129 1.72 0.69 -12.17
N PHE A 130 2.27 1.83 -12.61
CA PHE A 130 2.08 2.33 -13.96
C PHE A 130 2.65 1.39 -15.04
N VAL A 131 3.85 0.84 -14.83
CA VAL A 131 4.41 -0.19 -15.72
C VAL A 131 3.50 -1.42 -15.80
N GLY A 132 2.99 -1.87 -14.65
CA GLY A 132 2.01 -2.95 -14.56
C GLY A 132 0.72 -2.63 -15.31
N ALA A 133 0.26 -1.37 -15.28
CA ALA A 133 -0.89 -0.90 -16.05
C ALA A 133 -0.65 -1.04 -17.56
N VAL A 134 0.48 -0.53 -18.06
CA VAL A 134 0.84 -0.59 -19.48
C VAL A 134 0.95 -2.04 -19.95
N VAL A 135 1.63 -2.86 -19.17
CA VAL A 135 1.88 -4.26 -19.50
C VAL A 135 0.60 -5.10 -19.41
N GLY A 136 -0.22 -4.87 -18.38
CA GLY A 136 -1.54 -5.49 -18.23
C GLY A 136 -2.50 -5.08 -19.34
N PHE A 137 -2.47 -3.82 -19.78
CA PHE A 137 -3.25 -3.34 -20.90
C PHE A 137 -2.91 -4.10 -22.20
N VAL A 138 -1.62 -4.23 -22.51
CA VAL A 138 -1.15 -4.98 -23.67
C VAL A 138 -1.58 -6.45 -23.57
N ALA A 139 -1.42 -7.06 -22.39
CA ALA A 139 -1.80 -8.46 -22.17
C ALA A 139 -3.31 -8.69 -22.39
N ILE A 140 -4.17 -7.84 -21.84
CA ILE A 140 -5.63 -7.93 -22.02
C ILE A 140 -6.02 -7.69 -23.48
N SER A 141 -5.38 -6.72 -24.14
CA SER A 141 -5.65 -6.44 -25.56
C SER A 141 -5.25 -7.60 -26.48
N LEU A 142 -4.14 -8.28 -26.20
CA LEU A 142 -3.77 -9.50 -26.91
C LEU A 142 -4.74 -10.63 -26.60
N ALA A 143 -5.20 -10.76 -25.35
CA ALA A 143 -6.20 -11.75 -24.97
C ALA A 143 -7.57 -11.51 -25.63
N SER A 144 -7.94 -10.25 -25.89
CA SER A 144 -9.16 -9.88 -26.64
C SER A 144 -9.15 -10.42 -28.08
N LEU A 145 -7.98 -10.65 -28.69
CA LEU A 145 -7.88 -11.25 -30.03
C LEU A 145 -8.18 -12.75 -30.03
N VAL A 146 -8.02 -13.41 -28.88
CA VAL A 146 -8.19 -14.86 -28.71
C VAL A 146 -9.55 -15.19 -28.08
N SER A 147 -10.12 -14.29 -27.28
CA SER A 147 -11.39 -14.48 -26.58
C SER A 147 -12.41 -13.37 -26.90
N PRO A 148 -13.55 -13.70 -27.54
CA PRO A 148 -14.62 -12.74 -27.81
C PRO A 148 -15.18 -12.08 -26.54
N VAL A 149 -15.26 -12.81 -25.42
CA VAL A 149 -15.72 -12.28 -24.12
C VAL A 149 -14.78 -11.18 -23.61
N ILE A 150 -13.47 -11.42 -23.64
CA ILE A 150 -12.49 -10.40 -23.26
C ILE A 150 -12.51 -9.23 -24.26
N GLY A 151 -12.77 -9.50 -25.55
CA GLY A 151 -12.99 -8.46 -26.56
C GLY A 151 -14.21 -7.57 -26.28
N GLN A 152 -15.32 -8.13 -25.82
CA GLN A 152 -16.54 -7.37 -25.47
C GLN A 152 -16.38 -6.55 -24.18
N LEU A 153 -15.62 -7.06 -23.21
CA LEU A 153 -15.38 -6.38 -21.92
C LEU A 153 -14.20 -5.39 -21.95
N ASN A 154 -13.34 -5.49 -22.97
CA ASN A 154 -12.23 -4.56 -23.16
C ASN A 154 -12.74 -3.36 -23.98
N SER A 155 -12.97 -2.23 -23.32
CA SER A 155 -13.45 -1.01 -23.97
C SER A 155 -12.39 -0.32 -24.86
N GLY A 156 -11.14 -0.81 -24.82
CA GLY A 156 -9.99 -0.24 -25.52
C GLY A 156 -9.21 0.77 -24.65
N ILE A 157 -8.22 1.44 -25.26
CA ILE A 157 -7.46 2.49 -24.55
C ILE A 157 -8.29 3.76 -24.51
N ASN A 158 -8.78 4.11 -23.33
CA ASN A 158 -9.09 5.48 -23.01
C ASN A 158 -8.00 6.04 -22.09
N ILE A 159 -7.05 6.76 -22.68
CA ILE A 159 -5.89 7.32 -21.96
C ILE A 159 -6.32 8.24 -20.82
N TRP A 160 -7.40 9.01 -21.02
CA TRP A 160 -7.91 9.92 -20.01
C TRP A 160 -8.41 9.19 -18.79
N THR A 161 -9.05 8.04 -18.99
CA THR A 161 -9.57 7.28 -17.87
C THR A 161 -8.46 6.57 -17.10
N THR A 162 -7.45 6.05 -17.78
CA THR A 162 -6.29 5.44 -17.12
C THR A 162 -5.49 6.47 -16.34
N LEU A 163 -5.31 7.69 -16.88
CA LEU A 163 -4.68 8.79 -16.16
C LEU A 163 -5.51 9.24 -14.94
N ASN A 164 -6.85 9.32 -15.07
CA ASN A 164 -7.71 9.64 -13.94
C ASN A 164 -7.60 8.58 -12.83
N LEU A 165 -7.61 7.29 -13.20
CA LEU A 165 -7.40 6.18 -12.26
C LEU A 165 -6.06 6.30 -11.55
N GLU A 166 -4.99 6.62 -12.29
CA GLU A 166 -3.67 6.75 -11.72
C GLU A 166 -3.57 7.91 -10.72
N VAL A 167 -4.17 9.06 -11.05
CA VAL A 167 -4.19 10.20 -10.11
C VAL A 167 -4.99 9.84 -8.85
N SER A 168 -6.15 9.19 -8.98
CA SER A 168 -6.93 8.67 -7.85
C SER A 168 -6.12 7.68 -7.01
N ALA A 169 -5.37 6.79 -7.66
CA ALA A 169 -4.51 5.79 -7.03
C ALA A 169 -3.36 6.42 -6.25
N VAL A 170 -2.69 7.43 -6.83
CA VAL A 170 -1.64 8.18 -6.15
C VAL A 170 -2.17 8.83 -4.88
N ILE A 171 -3.34 9.48 -4.94
CA ILE A 171 -3.94 10.15 -3.78
C ILE A 171 -4.32 9.12 -2.72
N PHE A 172 -5.01 8.05 -3.11
CA PHE A 172 -5.38 6.96 -2.20
C PHE A 172 -4.14 6.38 -1.50
N MET A 173 -3.09 6.06 -2.25
CA MET A 173 -1.86 5.49 -1.72
C MET A 173 -1.15 6.47 -0.76
N VAL A 174 -0.98 7.73 -1.15
CA VAL A 174 -0.33 8.75 -0.32
C VAL A 174 -1.09 8.95 0.99
N VAL A 175 -2.41 9.11 0.92
CA VAL A 175 -3.25 9.29 2.11
C VAL A 175 -3.22 8.05 3.01
N THR A 176 -3.28 6.86 2.44
CA THR A 176 -3.19 5.60 3.18
C THR A 176 -1.83 5.46 3.89
N LEU A 177 -0.74 5.84 3.22
CA LEU A 177 0.58 5.84 3.85
C LEU A 177 0.68 6.86 4.98
N LEU A 178 0.13 8.06 4.78
CA LEU A 178 0.04 9.08 5.83
C LEU A 178 -0.76 8.60 7.04
N TRP A 179 -1.84 7.86 6.81
CA TRP A 179 -2.63 7.22 7.87
C TRP A 179 -1.83 6.18 8.67
N TYR A 180 -0.97 5.39 8.00
CA TYR A 180 -0.17 4.36 8.65
C TYR A 180 1.18 4.83 9.23
N THR A 181 1.55 6.11 9.06
CA THR A 181 2.76 6.70 9.65
C THR A 181 2.98 6.41 11.14
N PRO A 182 1.99 6.48 12.07
CA PRO A 182 2.19 6.10 13.46
C PRO A 182 2.64 4.64 13.64
N LEU A 183 2.13 3.72 12.84
CA LEU A 183 2.50 2.30 12.91
C LEU A 183 3.94 2.09 12.44
N PHE A 184 4.33 2.76 11.35
CA PHE A 184 5.71 2.76 10.86
C PHE A 184 6.69 3.35 11.87
N ALA A 185 6.33 4.47 12.49
CA ALA A 185 7.14 5.10 13.52
C ALA A 185 7.25 4.21 14.78
N PHE A 186 6.15 3.55 15.18
CA PHE A 186 6.15 2.65 16.33
C PHE A 186 7.06 1.43 16.12
N VAL A 187 6.96 0.75 14.97
CA VAL A 187 7.84 -0.38 14.67
C VAL A 187 9.30 0.06 14.50
N GLY A 188 9.54 1.25 13.92
CA GLY A 188 10.88 1.83 13.85
C GLY A 188 11.47 2.10 15.24
N PHE A 189 10.67 2.66 16.17
CA PHE A 189 11.06 2.83 17.56
C PHE A 189 11.40 1.49 18.23
N LEU A 190 10.56 0.47 18.09
CA LEU A 190 10.87 -0.88 18.56
C LEU A 190 12.15 -1.43 17.91
N GLY A 191 12.40 -1.10 16.64
CA GLY A 191 13.66 -1.38 15.94
C GLY A 191 14.89 -0.86 16.68
N THR A 192 14.80 0.33 17.28
CA THR A 192 15.89 0.88 18.10
C THR A 192 16.08 0.17 19.44
N LEU A 193 15.00 -0.36 20.02
CA LEU A 193 15.00 -1.01 21.34
C LEU A 193 15.41 -2.49 21.27
N VAL A 194 14.75 -3.26 20.41
CA VAL A 194 14.82 -4.73 20.37
C VAL A 194 15.40 -5.28 19.06
N ARG A 195 15.87 -4.41 18.16
CA ARG A 195 16.58 -4.77 16.93
C ARG A 195 15.74 -5.65 16.00
N SER A 196 16.22 -6.86 15.67
CA SER A 196 15.54 -7.80 14.77
C SER A 196 14.23 -8.34 15.33
N TRP A 197 13.99 -8.19 16.64
CA TRP A 197 12.76 -8.61 17.31
C TRP A 197 11.65 -7.56 17.24
N ALA A 198 11.89 -6.41 16.60
CA ALA A 198 10.91 -5.32 16.54
C ALA A 198 9.57 -5.73 15.94
N VAL A 199 9.58 -6.49 14.84
CA VAL A 199 8.35 -6.95 14.19
C VAL A 199 7.58 -7.94 15.08
N PRO A 200 8.18 -9.04 15.59
CA PRO A 200 7.51 -9.90 16.57
C PRO A 200 7.00 -9.15 17.81
N SER A 201 7.82 -8.24 18.37
CA SER A 201 7.44 -7.47 19.56
C SER A 201 6.28 -6.53 19.27
N PHE A 202 6.22 -5.90 18.10
CA PHE A 202 5.08 -5.07 17.70
C PHE A 202 3.79 -5.88 17.74
N ILE A 203 3.77 -7.04 17.06
CA ILE A 203 2.58 -7.90 17.00
C ILE A 203 2.20 -8.35 18.41
N LEU A 204 3.17 -8.81 19.19
CA LEU A 204 2.95 -9.26 20.56
C LEU A 204 2.38 -8.15 21.44
N ILE A 205 2.90 -6.93 21.36
CA ILE A 205 2.39 -5.79 22.14
C ILE A 205 0.94 -5.50 21.78
N LEU A 206 0.60 -5.46 20.49
CA LEU A 206 -0.78 -5.20 20.06
C LEU A 206 -1.74 -6.31 20.51
N VAL A 207 -1.36 -7.58 20.33
CA VAL A 207 -2.17 -8.73 20.74
C VAL A 207 -2.33 -8.76 22.27
N MET A 208 -1.28 -8.50 23.03
CA MET A 208 -1.36 -8.45 24.49
C MET A 208 -2.22 -7.29 24.97
N LEU A 209 -2.09 -6.09 24.39
CA LEU A 209 -2.94 -4.95 24.75
C LEU A 209 -4.42 -5.23 24.45
N SER A 210 -4.72 -5.76 23.27
CA SER A 210 -6.09 -6.11 22.89
C SER A 210 -6.65 -7.25 23.75
N GLY A 211 -5.84 -8.27 24.06
CA GLY A 211 -6.25 -9.41 24.87
C GLY A 211 -6.48 -9.03 26.34
N LEU A 212 -5.60 -8.20 26.91
CA LEU A 212 -5.79 -7.66 28.26
C LEU A 212 -7.07 -6.83 28.36
N GLU A 213 -7.35 -6.01 27.36
CA GLU A 213 -8.60 -5.25 27.32
C GLU A 213 -9.83 -6.15 27.23
N ALA A 214 -9.81 -7.16 26.37
CA ALA A 214 -10.92 -8.11 26.23
C ALA A 214 -11.23 -8.83 27.55
N ILE A 215 -10.21 -9.16 28.35
CA ILE A 215 -10.37 -9.76 29.68
C ILE A 215 -10.99 -8.75 30.67
N VAL A 216 -10.57 -7.48 30.63
CA VAL A 216 -11.04 -6.44 31.56
C VAL A 216 -12.47 -6.00 31.25
N VAL A 217 -12.81 -5.85 29.97
CA VAL A 217 -14.11 -5.35 29.50
C VAL A 217 -15.13 -6.49 29.35
N PHE A 218 -14.69 -7.76 29.40
CA PHE A 218 -15.50 -8.94 29.10
C PHE A 218 -16.20 -8.84 27.73
N GLY A 219 -15.49 -8.34 26.73
CA GLY A 219 -16.00 -8.18 25.38
C GLY A 219 -14.95 -7.67 24.39
N ASP A 220 -15.24 -7.83 23.11
CA ASP A 220 -14.31 -7.50 22.02
C ASP A 220 -14.32 -6.01 21.62
N ASP A 221 -15.22 -5.22 22.21
CA ASP A 221 -15.51 -3.82 21.85
C ASP A 221 -14.84 -2.77 22.78
N GLY A 222 -13.65 -3.07 23.28
CA GLY A 222 -12.90 -2.14 24.09
C GLY A 222 -12.35 -0.92 23.33
N PRO A 223 -11.99 0.18 24.04
CA PRO A 223 -11.34 1.34 23.44
C PRO A 223 -10.09 1.05 22.59
N ILE A 224 -9.20 0.15 23.02
CA ILE A 224 -7.97 -0.22 22.30
C ILE A 224 -8.32 -1.07 21.08
N SER A 225 -9.21 -2.05 21.19
CA SER A 225 -9.63 -2.88 20.05
C SER A 225 -10.30 -2.03 18.97
N ARG A 226 -11.16 -1.07 19.34
CA ARG A 226 -11.75 -0.09 18.41
C ARG A 226 -10.71 0.81 17.77
N LEU A 227 -9.73 1.29 18.55
CA LEU A 227 -8.63 2.08 18.00
C LEU A 227 -7.82 1.26 16.99
N LEU A 228 -7.50 0.01 17.30
CA LEU A 228 -6.75 -0.86 16.40
C LEU A 228 -7.55 -1.17 15.14
N ASP A 229 -8.83 -1.51 15.25
CA ASP A 229 -9.71 -1.71 14.10
C ASP A 229 -9.78 -0.45 13.23
N GLN A 230 -9.98 0.73 13.84
CA GLN A 230 -9.96 1.99 13.12
C GLN A 230 -8.61 2.21 12.42
N ARG A 231 -7.48 1.96 13.10
CA ARG A 231 -6.16 2.19 12.53
C ARG A 231 -5.86 1.25 11.39
N PHE A 232 -6.15 -0.04 11.51
CA PHE A 232 -5.86 -1.01 10.46
C PHE A 232 -6.84 -0.93 9.29
N ASN A 233 -8.12 -0.69 9.55
CA ASN A 233 -9.16 -0.86 8.53
C ASN A 233 -9.74 0.46 7.98
N ALA A 234 -9.54 1.62 8.62
CA ALA A 234 -10.20 2.86 8.17
C ALA A 234 -9.93 3.26 6.70
N PRO A 235 -8.70 3.19 6.15
CA PRO A 235 -8.47 3.52 4.73
C PRO A 235 -9.22 2.60 3.77
N PHE A 236 -9.43 1.34 4.14
CA PHE A 236 -10.16 0.36 3.33
C PHE A 236 -11.67 0.45 3.54
N LYS A 237 -12.14 0.69 4.76
CA LYS A 237 -13.55 0.95 5.06
C LYS A 237 -14.06 2.21 4.36
N SER A 238 -13.26 3.28 4.35
CA SER A 238 -13.58 4.51 3.59
C SER A 238 -13.58 4.27 2.08
N LEU A 239 -12.68 3.43 1.56
CA LEU A 239 -12.74 3.00 0.17
C LEU A 239 -14.04 2.22 -0.13
N GLU A 240 -14.40 1.27 0.73
CA GLU A 240 -15.60 0.44 0.58
C GLU A 240 -16.89 1.27 0.59
N SER A 241 -16.97 2.32 1.40
CA SER A 241 -18.14 3.22 1.41
C SER A 241 -18.20 4.20 0.23
N VAL A 242 -17.13 4.34 -0.56
CA VAL A 242 -17.12 5.12 -1.82
C VAL A 242 -17.38 4.22 -3.04
N MET A 243 -16.97 2.95 -2.96
CA MET A 243 -17.15 1.97 -4.02
C MET A 243 -18.51 1.29 -3.87
N PRO A 244 -19.43 1.34 -4.86
CA PRO A 244 -20.69 0.62 -4.74
C PRO A 244 -20.42 -0.88 -4.61
N GLY A 245 -20.99 -1.50 -3.57
CA GLY A 245 -20.86 -2.94 -3.36
C GLY A 245 -21.40 -3.71 -4.56
N VAL A 246 -20.76 -4.86 -4.87
CA VAL A 246 -21.03 -5.71 -6.05
C VAL A 246 -22.52 -6.12 -6.21
N GLY A 247 -23.35 -5.97 -5.16
CA GLY A 247 -24.79 -6.28 -5.19
C GLY A 247 -25.74 -5.09 -5.45
N ASN A 248 -25.30 -3.84 -5.29
CA ASN A 248 -26.16 -2.65 -5.46
C ASN A 248 -25.96 -2.04 -6.84
N GLY A 249 -26.54 -2.66 -7.87
CA GLY A 249 -26.61 -2.14 -9.24
C GLY A 249 -25.26 -1.63 -9.77
N MET A 250 -24.49 -2.52 -10.41
CA MET A 250 -23.22 -2.13 -11.05
C MET A 250 -23.43 -0.84 -11.85
N PRO A 251 -22.71 0.26 -11.55
CA PRO A 251 -22.90 1.50 -12.26
C PRO A 251 -22.56 1.33 -13.74
N GLU A 252 -23.21 2.14 -14.57
CA GLU A 252 -23.11 2.11 -16.04
C GLU A 252 -21.66 2.22 -16.57
N SER A 253 -20.72 2.71 -15.74
CA SER A 253 -19.29 2.57 -15.99
C SER A 253 -18.43 2.77 -14.73
N ILE A 254 -17.37 1.97 -14.58
CA ILE A 254 -16.36 2.11 -13.49
C ILE A 254 -15.64 3.44 -13.53
N HIS A 255 -15.55 4.06 -14.71
CA HIS A 255 -15.02 5.40 -14.87
C HIS A 255 -15.72 6.44 -14.02
N SER A 256 -17.04 6.34 -13.85
CA SER A 256 -17.78 7.26 -13.01
C SER A 256 -17.41 7.15 -11.53
N ILE A 257 -17.14 5.92 -11.04
CA ILE A 257 -16.80 5.65 -9.65
C ILE A 257 -15.38 6.13 -9.32
N VAL A 258 -14.41 5.75 -10.15
CA VAL A 258 -12.98 5.90 -9.81
C VAL A 258 -12.36 7.17 -10.43
N SER A 259 -13.18 7.99 -11.08
CA SER A 259 -12.75 9.31 -11.58
C SER A 259 -12.24 10.20 -10.46
N VAL A 260 -11.23 11.01 -10.74
CA VAL A 260 -10.66 11.95 -9.78
C VAL A 260 -11.73 12.90 -9.22
N GLY A 261 -12.66 13.34 -10.08
CA GLY A 261 -13.71 14.28 -9.70
C GLY A 261 -14.72 13.73 -8.69
N ASN A 262 -14.98 12.42 -8.69
CA ASN A 262 -15.96 11.80 -7.80
C ASN A 262 -15.29 11.06 -6.64
N PHE A 263 -14.30 10.21 -6.96
CA PHE A 263 -13.61 9.38 -6.00
C PHE A 263 -12.86 10.19 -4.94
N VAL A 264 -12.02 11.14 -5.38
CA VAL A 264 -11.11 11.83 -4.46
C VAL A 264 -11.87 12.66 -3.43
N PRO A 265 -12.86 13.52 -3.81
CA PRO A 265 -13.63 14.26 -2.81
C PRO A 265 -14.40 13.34 -1.86
N ALA A 266 -15.01 12.27 -2.39
CA ALA A 266 -15.77 11.32 -1.58
C ALA A 266 -14.88 10.57 -0.58
N TYR A 267 -13.71 10.10 -1.02
CA TYR A 267 -12.73 9.44 -0.18
C TYR A 267 -12.20 10.36 0.91
N LEU A 268 -11.76 11.57 0.53
CA LEU A 268 -11.24 12.56 1.48
C LEU A 268 -12.27 13.03 2.52
N ALA A 269 -13.55 13.09 2.14
CA ALA A 269 -14.64 13.45 3.05
C ALA A 269 -14.93 12.39 4.12
N GLN A 270 -14.64 11.12 3.84
CA GLN A 270 -14.88 10.01 4.76
C GLN A 270 -13.72 9.75 5.73
N LEU A 271 -12.58 10.42 5.55
CA LEU A 271 -11.42 10.25 6.42
C LEU A 271 -11.59 10.98 7.74
N ASP A 272 -11.17 10.32 8.81
CA ASP A 272 -11.02 10.94 10.13
C ASP A 272 -9.73 11.76 10.20
N TRP A 273 -9.81 13.03 9.76
CA TRP A 273 -8.69 13.96 9.77
C TRP A 273 -8.11 14.19 11.18
N LEU A 274 -8.97 14.20 12.21
CA LEU A 274 -8.52 14.38 13.59
C LEU A 274 -7.70 13.17 14.03
N GLY A 275 -8.20 11.97 13.77
CA GLY A 275 -7.49 10.73 14.00
C GLY A 275 -6.15 10.69 13.26
N MET A 276 -6.09 11.18 12.03
CA MET A 276 -4.84 11.23 11.25
C MET A 276 -3.80 12.18 11.88
N VAL A 277 -4.19 13.41 12.23
CA VAL A 277 -3.29 14.40 12.86
C VAL A 277 -2.78 13.91 14.22
N LEU A 278 -3.66 13.31 15.04
CA LEU A 278 -3.25 12.69 16.30
C LEU A 278 -2.24 11.55 16.06
N GLY A 279 -2.44 10.76 15.00
CA GLY A 279 -1.50 9.74 14.58
C GLY A 279 -0.12 10.32 14.24
N TRP A 280 -0.06 11.47 13.57
CA TRP A 280 1.20 12.13 13.23
C TRP A 280 1.95 12.67 14.46
N LEU A 281 1.22 13.19 15.46
CA LEU A 281 1.82 13.61 16.73
C LEU A 281 2.43 12.42 17.46
N VAL A 282 1.74 11.28 17.49
CA VAL A 282 2.24 10.02 18.05
C VAL A 282 3.45 9.51 17.26
N ALA A 283 3.43 9.60 15.93
CA ALA A 283 4.57 9.23 15.09
C ALA A 283 5.80 10.11 15.41
N GLY A 284 5.62 11.42 15.52
CA GLY A 284 6.67 12.36 15.92
C GLY A 284 7.25 12.03 17.30
N LEU A 285 6.39 11.67 18.26
CA LEU A 285 6.82 11.22 19.59
C LEU A 285 7.68 9.96 19.50
N PHE A 286 7.29 8.94 18.74
CA PHE A 286 8.09 7.71 18.59
C PHE A 286 9.45 7.97 17.93
N ILE A 287 9.49 8.83 16.90
CA ILE A 287 10.75 9.23 16.26
C ILE A 287 11.65 9.99 17.23
N TYR A 288 11.09 10.88 18.04
CA TYR A 288 11.81 11.59 19.08
C TYR A 288 12.34 10.64 20.16
N LEU A 289 11.52 9.71 20.65
CA LEU A 289 11.93 8.70 21.64
C LEU A 289 13.03 7.79 21.09
N ALA A 290 12.93 7.38 19.82
CA ALA A 290 13.97 6.62 19.14
C ALA A 290 15.29 7.39 19.09
N SER A 291 15.24 8.69 18.78
CA SER A 291 16.40 9.59 18.77
C SER A 291 17.02 9.75 20.16
N GLU A 292 16.21 10.01 21.19
CA GLU A 292 16.73 10.24 22.55
C GLU A 292 17.29 8.96 23.17
N TYR A 293 16.66 7.81 22.92
CA TYR A 293 17.18 6.51 23.31
C TYR A 293 18.54 6.23 22.66
N ARG A 294 18.68 6.56 21.36
CA ARG A 294 19.95 6.48 20.63
C ARG A 294 21.02 7.37 21.26
N ARG A 295 20.68 8.62 21.59
CA ARG A 295 21.62 9.58 22.20
C ARG A 295 22.14 9.13 23.57
N ARG A 296 21.25 8.59 24.43
CA ARG A 296 21.59 8.29 25.84
C ARG A 296 22.23 6.92 26.06
N ARG A 297 21.75 5.86 25.39
CA ARG A 297 22.11 4.47 25.73
C ARG A 297 23.12 3.82 24.81
N LEU A 298 23.46 4.44 23.68
CA LEU A 298 24.48 3.92 22.75
C LEU A 298 25.80 4.67 22.81
N ALA A 299 25.83 5.77 23.56
CA ALA A 299 26.99 6.63 23.72
C ALA A 299 27.78 6.36 25.01
N ALA A 300 27.29 5.44 25.85
CA ALA A 300 27.95 4.92 27.05
C ALA A 300 28.38 3.48 26.80
#